data_AF-A0A7J9N5J3-F1
#
_entry.id   AF-A0A7J9N5J3-F1
#
_cell.length_a   1.000
_cell.length_b   1.000
_cell.length_c   1.000
_cell.angle_alpha   90.00
_cell.angle_beta   90.00
_cell.angle_gamma   90.00
#
_symmetry.space_group_name_H-M   'P 1'
#
loop_
_entity.id
_entity.type
_entity.pdbx_description
1 polymer ?
#
loop_
_entity_poly.entity_id
_entity_poly.type
_entity_poly.pdbx_seq_one_letter_code
_entity_poly.pdbx_strand_id
1 'polypeptide(L)' 'MGDDLMIQEGSSVKATRKIAQIPVNEAYLDCVINALAKLIDGRGEISAFKSQLIESPTSGIISRCSIYEPIQIGLIAIDL' A
#
# COMPACT_ATOMS: atom_id res chain seq x y z
N MET A 1 -5.90 -11.61 -4.89
CA MET A 1 -6.35 -10.80 -6.04
C MET A 1 -5.29 -10.99 -7.10
N GLY A 2 -5.65 -11.69 -8.17
CA GLY A 2 -4.74 -12.27 -9.16
C GLY A 2 -5.55 -13.24 -10.05
N ASP A 3 -4.88 -13.98 -10.94
CA ASP A 3 -5.54 -14.72 -12.02
C ASP A 3 -6.81 -15.51 -11.62
N ASP A 4 -7.94 -15.06 -12.17
CA ASP A 4 -9.26 -15.64 -11.95
C ASP A 4 -9.54 -16.84 -12.87
N LEU A 5 -8.67 -17.08 -13.87
CA LEU A 5 -8.84 -18.11 -14.91
C LEU A 5 -8.78 -19.55 -14.38
N MET A 6 -8.21 -19.76 -13.19
CA MET A 6 -8.07 -21.09 -12.58
C MET A 6 -9.18 -21.40 -11.57
N ILE A 7 -10.14 -20.50 -11.39
CA ILE A 7 -11.22 -20.65 -10.42
C ILE A 7 -12.39 -21.41 -11.09
N GLN A 8 -12.73 -22.57 -10.55
CA GLN A 8 -13.85 -23.40 -11.01
C GLN A 8 -14.91 -23.57 -9.91
N GLU A 9 -16.16 -23.76 -10.33
CA GLU A 9 -17.27 -24.05 -9.43
C GLU A 9 -16.98 -25.32 -8.61
N GLY A 10 -17.12 -25.23 -7.28
CA GLY A 10 -16.77 -26.30 -6.34
C GLY A 10 -15.36 -26.21 -5.73
N SER A 11 -14.56 -25.21 -6.09
CA SER A 11 -13.24 -24.99 -5.49
C SER A 11 -13.33 -24.65 -3.99
N SER A 12 -12.51 -25.29 -3.17
CA SER A 12 -12.46 -25.03 -1.73
C SER A 12 -11.74 -23.72 -1.42
N VAL A 13 -12.46 -22.75 -0.86
CA VAL A 13 -11.89 -21.49 -0.36
C VAL A 13 -11.69 -21.56 1.16
N LYS A 14 -10.58 -20.99 1.63
CA LYS A 14 -10.29 -20.84 3.07
C LYS A 14 -10.28 -19.38 3.45
N ALA A 15 -11.01 -19.02 4.50
CA ALA A 15 -11.00 -17.68 5.04
C ALA A 15 -9.70 -17.42 5.81
N THR A 16 -8.99 -16.35 5.46
CA THR A 16 -7.72 -15.96 6.10
C THR A 16 -7.91 -15.36 7.50
N ARG A 17 -9.18 -15.11 7.93
CA ARG A 17 -9.57 -14.51 9.22
C ARG A 17 -8.89 -13.18 9.57
N LYS A 18 -8.20 -12.57 8.61
CA LYS A 18 -7.58 -11.25 8.72
C LYS A 18 -8.34 -10.31 7.79
N ILE A 19 -8.57 -9.08 8.26
CA ILE A 19 -9.06 -7.99 7.42
C ILE A 19 -7.99 -7.66 6.39
N ALA A 20 -8.38 -7.15 5.22
CA ALA A 20 -7.45 -6.78 4.17
C ALA A 20 -6.37 -5.83 4.69
N GLN A 21 -5.13 -6.33 4.75
CA GLN A 21 -3.97 -5.65 5.31
C GLN A 21 -2.76 -5.85 4.42
N ILE A 22 -1.90 -4.83 4.38
CA ILE A 22 -0.68 -4.81 3.57
C ILE A 22 0.52 -4.59 4.51
N PRO A 23 1.64 -5.30 4.30
CA PRO A 23 2.89 -4.99 4.99
C PRO A 23 3.42 -3.59 4.62
N VAL A 24 3.93 -2.87 5.60
CA VAL A 24 4.56 -1.56 5.44
C VAL A 24 5.99 -1.61 5.99
N ASN A 25 6.92 -1.02 5.24
CA ASN A 25 8.33 -0.90 5.60
C ASN A 25 8.99 0.23 4.79
N GLU A 26 9.95 0.94 5.37
CA GLU A 26 10.86 1.85 4.67
C GLU A 26 11.72 1.13 3.62
N ALA A 27 11.97 -0.17 3.78
CA ALA A 27 12.70 -0.98 2.81
C ALA A 27 11.98 -1.16 1.45
N TYR A 28 10.74 -0.67 1.30
CA TYR A 28 10.06 -0.59 0.00
C TYR A 28 10.51 0.60 -0.87
N LEU A 29 11.31 1.53 -0.33
CA LEU A 29 11.92 2.59 -1.13
C LEU A 29 12.79 1.96 -2.24
N ASP A 30 12.74 2.55 -3.42
CA ASP A 30 13.44 2.08 -4.64
C ASP A 30 13.03 0.68 -5.15
N CYS A 31 11.90 0.14 -4.68
CA CYS A 31 11.38 -1.15 -5.11
C CYS A 31 10.04 -1.01 -5.84
N VAL A 32 9.84 -1.82 -6.88
CA VAL A 32 8.55 -1.99 -7.55
C VAL A 32 7.79 -3.15 -6.91
N ILE A 33 6.61 -2.81 -6.41
CA ILE A 33 5.70 -3.71 -5.73
C ILE A 33 4.35 -3.72 -6.41
N ASN A 34 3.61 -4.82 -6.27
CA ASN A 34 2.21 -4.88 -6.64
C ASN A 34 1.31 -4.34 -5.51
N ALA A 35 0.00 -4.26 -5.79
CA ALA A 35 -1.01 -3.77 -4.84
C ALA A 35 -1.12 -4.59 -3.54
N LEU A 36 -0.55 -5.80 -3.48
CA LEU A 36 -0.49 -6.64 -2.27
C LEU A 36 0.89 -6.58 -1.59
N ALA A 37 1.71 -5.59 -1.93
CA ALA A 37 3.09 -5.37 -1.47
C ALA A 37 4.02 -6.57 -1.67
N LYS A 38 3.80 -7.34 -2.74
CA LYS A 38 4.77 -8.33 -3.24
C LYS A 38 5.68 -7.64 -4.26
N LEU A 39 6.98 -7.87 -4.11
CA LEU A 39 7.98 -7.43 -5.08
C LEU A 39 7.75 -8.11 -6.43
N ILE A 40 7.85 -7.32 -7.50
CA ILE A 40 7.86 -7.82 -8.87
C ILE A 40 9.26 -7.71 -9.52
N ASP A 41 10.21 -7.07 -8.83
CA ASP A 41 11.56 -6.79 -9.33
C ASP A 41 12.56 -7.95 -9.24
N GLY A 42 12.17 -9.10 -8.66
CA GLY A 42 13.07 -10.25 -8.51
C GLY A 42 14.27 -10.02 -7.55
N ARG A 43 14.30 -8.91 -6.80
CA ARG A 43 15.39 -8.51 -5.89
C ARG A 43 15.38 -9.22 -4.52
N GLY A 44 14.57 -10.28 -4.35
CA GLY A 44 14.42 -11.02 -3.08
C GLY A 44 13.29 -10.48 -2.19
N GLU A 45 13.09 -11.08 -1.03
CA GLU A 45 12.02 -10.69 -0.09
C GLU A 45 12.45 -9.52 0.81
N ILE A 46 11.59 -8.51 0.95
CA ILE A 46 11.75 -7.43 1.94
C ILE A 46 11.15 -7.89 3.26
N SER A 47 11.94 -7.82 4.34
CA SER A 47 11.46 -8.12 5.70
C SER A 47 10.47 -7.05 6.17
N ALA A 48 9.17 -7.25 6.04
CA ALA A 48 8.19 -6.30 6.54
C ALA A 48 8.05 -6.35 8.07
N PHE A 49 8.20 -5.21 8.75
CA PHE A 49 8.14 -5.12 10.22
C PHE A 49 6.73 -4.89 10.76
N LYS A 50 5.83 -4.28 9.99
CA LYS A 50 4.49 -3.92 10.43
C LYS A 50 3.48 -4.14 9.31
N SER A 51 2.25 -4.49 9.66
CA SER A 51 1.13 -4.54 8.71
C SER A 51 0.11 -3.45 9.03
N GLN A 52 -0.38 -2.77 8.00
CA GLN A 52 -1.42 -1.75 8.11
C GLN A 52 -2.68 -2.20 7.36
N LEU A 53 -3.84 -1.85 7.91
CA LEU A 53 -5.13 -2.08 7.25
C LEU A 53 -5.23 -1.19 6.01
N ILE A 54 -5.76 -1.75 4.91
CA ILE A 54 -5.99 -0.98 3.67
C ILE A 54 -7.05 0.11 3.92
N GLU A 55 -8.08 -0.25 4.65
CA GLU A 55 -9.21 0.63 4.99
C GLU A 55 -9.04 1.17 6.41
N SER A 56 -7.96 1.92 6.67
CA SER A 56 -7.81 2.65 7.93
C SER A 56 -8.55 4.00 7.88
N PRO A 57 -9.27 4.39 8.95
CA PRO A 57 -9.95 5.68 8.97
C PRO A 57 -8.94 6.84 8.89
N THR A 58 -9.32 7.91 8.20
CA THR A 58 -8.50 9.12 8.07
C THR A 58 -8.34 9.83 9.41
N SER A 59 -7.28 10.64 9.54
CA SER A 59 -7.08 11.50 10.71
C SER A 59 -8.30 12.38 11.01
N GLY A 60 -8.66 12.43 12.29
CA GLY A 60 -9.76 13.24 12.80
C GLY A 60 -9.48 14.74 12.70
N ILE A 61 -10.52 15.56 12.85
CA ILE A 61 -10.43 17.02 12.68
C ILE A 61 -9.44 17.64 13.68
N ILE A 62 -9.45 17.17 14.92
CA ILE A 62 -8.60 17.69 16.00
C ILE A 62 -7.11 17.38 15.76
N SER A 63 -6.80 16.28 15.06
CA SER A 63 -5.42 15.88 14.77
C SER A 63 -4.88 16.45 13.46
N ARG A 64 -5.66 17.29 12.76
CA ARG A 64 -5.20 18.02 11.57
C ARG A 64 -4.57 19.33 12.01
N CYS A 65 -3.43 19.66 11.43
CA CYS A 65 -2.79 20.96 11.56
C CYS A 65 -2.95 21.75 10.26
N SER A 66 -2.96 23.08 10.36
CA SER A 66 -2.84 23.95 9.18
C SER A 66 -1.51 23.69 8.47
N ILE A 67 -1.55 23.65 7.14
CA ILE A 67 -0.36 23.40 6.31
C ILE A 67 0.36 24.74 6.12
N TYR A 68 1.60 24.84 6.59
CA TYR A 68 2.44 26.03 6.43
C TYR A 68 3.67 25.79 5.53
N GLU A 69 3.89 24.54 5.13
CA GLU A 69 5.06 24.13 4.36
C GLU A 69 4.64 23.90 2.90
N PRO A 70 5.16 24.68 1.93
CA PRO A 70 4.91 24.43 0.52
C PRO A 70 5.71 23.21 0.04
N ILE A 71 5.10 22.38 -0.80
CA ILE A 71 5.79 21.33 -1.56
C ILE A 71 6.02 21.85 -2.97
N GLN A 72 7.29 22.00 -3.34
CA GLN A 72 7.68 22.52 -4.65
C GLN A 72 7.63 21.40 -5.69
N ILE A 73 6.94 21.65 -6.82
CA ILE A 73 6.75 20.66 -7.89
C ILE A 73 7.77 20.86 -9.02
N GLY A 74 8.41 22.03 -9.09
CA GLY A 74 9.40 22.41 -10.11
C GLY A 74 8.79 23.00 -11.38
N LEU A 75 7.51 23.35 -11.35
CA LEU A 75 6.78 23.93 -12.48
C LEU A 75 6.47 25.39 -12.19
N ILE A 76 7.11 26.29 -12.94
CA ILE A 76 6.97 27.75 -12.77
C ILE A 76 5.49 28.20 -12.84
N ALA A 77 4.67 27.53 -13.66
CA ALA A 77 3.26 27.87 -13.79
C ALA A 77 2.38 27.49 -12.59
N ILE A 78 2.87 26.65 -11.67
CA ILE A 78 2.13 26.14 -10.50
C ILE A 78 2.78 26.64 -9.20
N ASP A 79 4.10 26.79 -9.18
CA ASP A 79 4.87 27.18 -8.01
C ASP A 79 5.02 28.72 -7.84
N LEU A 80 4.68 29.52 -8.86
CA LEU A 80 4.90 30.97 -8.91
C LEU A 80 3.61 31.79 -8.91
#